data_AF-A0A7C4YSD2-F1
#
_entry.id   AF-A0A7C4YSD2-F1
#
_cell.length_a   1.000
_cell.length_b   1.000
_cell.length_c   1.000
_cell.angle_alpha   90.00
_cell.angle_beta   90.00
_cell.angle_gamma   90.00
#
_symmetry.space_group_name_H-M   'P 1'
#
loop_
_entity.id
_entity.type
_entity.pdbx_description
1 polymer ?
#
loop_
_entity_poly.entity_id
_entity_poly.type
_entity_poly.pdbx_seq_one_letter_code
_entity_poly.pdbx_strand_id
1 'polypeptide(L)'
;MLTDCIRFPQKEPSMNIDEVKSLLRGPVAPVLTVYDEDGEVDLDAIQSNVDQQIRRGLVAGKGTLLAAGAGGDFPLLTTEERKAIIRAICET
;
A
#
# COMPACT_ATOMS: atom_id res chain seq x y z
N MET A 1 20.62 29.64 18.44
CA MET A 1 19.57 29.52 17.40
C MET A 1 19.96 28.39 16.46
N LEU A 2 19.59 27.13 16.73
CA LEU A 2 19.63 25.98 15.79
C LEU A 2 19.26 24.67 16.52
N THR A 3 18.10 24.62 17.18
CA THR A 3 17.59 23.38 17.81
C THR A 3 16.15 23.03 17.42
N ASP A 4 15.53 23.75 16.48
CA ASP A 4 14.09 23.65 16.20
C ASP A 4 13.70 23.02 14.85
N CYS A 5 14.55 22.19 14.23
CA CYS A 5 14.23 21.58 12.92
C CYS A 5 14.18 20.05 12.91
N ILE A 6 13.62 19.40 13.93
CA ILE A 6 12.92 18.12 13.75
C ILE A 6 11.73 18.09 14.73
N ARG A 7 10.63 18.75 14.36
CA ARG A 7 9.33 18.39 14.94
C ARG A 7 8.89 17.12 14.24
N PHE A 8 8.99 15.98 14.94
CA PHE A 8 8.22 14.79 14.56
C PHE A 8 6.75 15.22 14.51
N PRO A 9 6.01 14.92 13.42
CA PRO A 9 4.58 15.21 13.36
C PRO A 9 3.91 14.61 14.60
N GLN A 10 2.95 15.35 15.14
CA GLN A 10 2.15 14.93 16.30
C GLN A 10 1.69 13.49 16.07
N LYS A 11 1.87 12.64 17.09
CA LYS A 11 1.52 11.22 17.07
C LYS A 11 0.05 11.09 16.65
N GLU A 12 -0.19 10.73 15.39
CA GLU A 12 -1.48 10.22 14.91
C GLU A 12 -2.04 9.24 15.96
N PRO A 13 -3.36 9.22 16.22
CA PRO A 13 -3.92 8.34 17.25
C PRO A 13 -3.48 6.91 16.97
N SER A 14 -2.58 6.39 17.81
CA SER A 14 -2.01 5.07 17.62
C SER A 14 -3.07 4.04 17.99
N MET A 15 -3.53 3.26 17.02
CA MET A 15 -4.37 2.08 17.27
C MET A 15 -3.68 1.17 18.30
N ASN A 16 -4.47 0.59 19.21
CA ASN A 16 -3.93 -0.41 20.12
C ASN A 16 -3.71 -1.74 19.38
N ILE A 17 -2.95 -2.65 19.99
CA ILE A 17 -2.57 -3.91 19.33
C ILE A 17 -3.77 -4.82 19.04
N ASP A 18 -4.83 -4.76 19.83
CA ASP A 18 -6.02 -5.59 19.65
C ASP A 18 -6.87 -5.09 18.46
N GLU A 19 -6.95 -3.77 18.27
CA GLU A 19 -7.53 -3.15 17.08
C GLU A 19 -6.76 -3.54 15.82
N VAL A 20 -5.43 -3.43 15.84
CA VAL A 20 -4.57 -3.84 14.71
C VAL A 20 -4.77 -5.32 14.39
N LYS A 21 -4.78 -6.19 15.39
CA LYS A 21 -5.04 -7.64 15.22
C LYS A 21 -6.45 -7.96 14.75
N SER A 22 -7.41 -7.07 14.96
CA SER A 22 -8.78 -7.22 14.45
C SER A 22 -8.85 -6.85 12.96
N LEU A 23 -8.13 -5.79 12.56
CA LEU A 23 -8.07 -5.30 11.18
C LEU A 23 -7.21 -6.20 10.28
N LEU A 24 -6.06 -6.66 10.75
CA LEU A 24 -5.11 -7.48 10.01
C LEU A 24 -5.39 -8.98 10.23
N ARG A 25 -6.52 -9.44 9.69
CA ARG A 25 -6.91 -10.87 9.71
C ARG A 25 -7.22 -11.37 8.31
N GLY A 26 -6.87 -12.63 8.05
CA GLY A 26 -7.08 -13.28 6.77
C GLY A 26 -5.80 -13.31 5.91
N PRO A 27 -5.93 -13.60 4.60
CA PRO A 27 -4.80 -13.63 3.70
C PRO A 27 -4.15 -12.25 3.54
N VAL A 28 -2.83 -12.24 3.36
CA VAL A 28 -2.07 -11.07 2.92
C VAL A 28 -1.83 -11.22 1.42
N ALA A 29 -2.45 -10.37 0.62
CA ALA A 29 -2.28 -10.35 -0.82
C ALA A 29 -1.20 -9.32 -1.20
N PRO A 30 -0.07 -9.73 -1.79
CA PRO A 30 0.84 -8.79 -2.41
C PRO A 30 0.16 -8.14 -3.61
N VAL A 31 0.11 -6.81 -3.65
CA VAL A 31 -0.40 -6.10 -4.81
C VAL A 31 0.65 -6.17 -5.91
N LEU A 32 0.24 -6.66 -7.08
CA LEU A 32 1.09 -6.76 -8.26
C LEU A 32 1.43 -5.36 -8.77
N THR A 33 2.68 -5.17 -9.20
CA THR A 33 3.01 -4.06 -10.10
C THR A 33 2.60 -4.48 -11.51
N VAL A 34 1.80 -3.64 -12.16
CA VAL A 34 1.38 -3.85 -13.54
C VAL A 34 2.14 -2.87 -14.41
N TYR A 35 2.60 -3.35 -15.56
CA TYR A 35 3.33 -2.57 -16.53
C TYR A 35 2.54 -2.51 -17.83
N ASP A 36 2.65 -1.39 -18.55
CA ASP A 36 2.10 -1.24 -19.89
C ASP A 36 3.01 -1.92 -20.95
N GLU A 37 2.67 -1.73 -22.23
CA GLU A 37 3.41 -2.33 -23.35
C GLU A 37 4.84 -1.77 -23.51
N ASP A 38 5.09 -0.56 -23.01
CA ASP A 38 6.40 0.08 -23.03
C ASP A 38 7.25 -0.27 -21.79
N GLY A 39 6.65 -0.99 -20.82
CA GLY A 39 7.30 -1.41 -19.58
C GLY A 39 7.23 -0.36 -18.47
N GLU A 40 6.41 0.68 -18.63
CA GLU A 40 6.19 1.71 -17.63
C GLU A 40 5.09 1.26 -16.65
N VAL A 41 5.11 1.78 -15.42
CA VAL A 41 4.13 1.42 -14.39
C VAL A 41 2.72 1.92 -14.78
N ASP A 42 1.77 0.98 -14.86
CA ASP A 42 0.35 1.27 -15.12
C ASP A 42 -0.44 1.38 -13.81
N LEU A 43 -0.60 2.62 -13.34
CA LEU A 43 -1.31 2.89 -12.08
C LEU A 43 -2.81 2.58 -12.17
N ASP A 44 -3.44 2.82 -13.31
CA ASP A 44 -4.88 2.58 -13.49
C ASP A 44 -5.18 1.08 -13.47
N ALA A 45 -4.32 0.26 -14.08
CA ALA A 45 -4.44 -1.20 -14.02
C ALA A 45 -4.17 -1.75 -12.61
N ILE A 46 -3.23 -1.16 -11.86
CA ILE A 46 -3.01 -1.50 -10.45
C ILE A 46 -4.26 -1.20 -9.62
N GLN A 47 -4.86 -0.02 -9.78
CA GLN A 47 -6.10 0.33 -9.08
C GLN A 47 -7.23 -0.62 -9.44
N SER A 48 -7.43 -0.92 -10.73
CA SER A 48 -8.42 -1.89 -11.19
C SER A 48 -8.21 -3.29 -10.58
N ASN A 49 -6.97 -3.76 -10.50
CA ASN A 49 -6.62 -5.02 -9.83
C ASN A 49 -6.99 -4.99 -8.33
N VAL A 50 -6.64 -3.92 -7.62
CA VAL A 50 -6.99 -3.74 -6.20
C VAL A 50 -8.50 -3.72 -6.02
N ASP A 51 -9.20 -3.00 -6.87
CA ASP A 51 -10.66 -2.91 -6.90
C ASP A 51 -11.31 -4.30 -7.00
N GLN A 52 -10.77 -5.16 -7.86
CA GLN A 52 -11.25 -6.53 -7.99
C GLN A 52 -11.00 -7.35 -6.73
N GLN A 53 -9.85 -7.18 -6.07
CA GLN A 53 -9.55 -7.88 -4.82
C GLN A 53 -10.49 -7.44 -3.68
N ILE A 54 -10.74 -6.13 -3.55
CA ILE A 54 -11.68 -5.57 -2.58
C ILE A 54 -13.10 -6.09 -2.84
N ARG A 55 -13.59 -6.02 -4.10
CA ARG A 55 -14.90 -6.54 -4.49
C ARG A 55 -15.08 -8.02 -4.21
N ARG A 56 -13.98 -8.80 -4.21
CA ARG A 56 -13.97 -10.24 -3.91
C ARG A 56 -13.78 -10.55 -2.43
N GLY A 57 -13.73 -9.54 -1.57
CA GLY A 57 -13.79 -9.69 -0.11
C GLY A 57 -12.47 -9.46 0.63
N LEU A 58 -11.44 -8.94 -0.04
CA LEU A 58 -10.19 -8.53 0.60
C LEU A 58 -10.36 -7.17 1.31
N VAL A 59 -11.21 -7.15 2.33
CA VAL A 59 -11.59 -5.97 3.12
C VAL A 59 -11.06 -6.09 4.55
N ALA A 60 -11.10 -4.99 5.31
CA ALA A 60 -10.66 -4.94 6.69
C ALA A 60 -11.23 -6.10 7.54
N GLY A 61 -10.37 -6.76 8.31
CA GLY A 61 -10.70 -7.92 9.14
C GLY A 61 -10.91 -9.24 8.38
N LYS A 62 -10.83 -9.22 7.04
CA LYS A 62 -10.97 -10.41 6.18
C LYS A 62 -9.78 -10.63 5.24
N GLY A 63 -8.94 -9.63 5.03
CA GLY A 63 -7.64 -9.75 4.37
C GLY A 63 -6.83 -8.47 4.47
N THR A 64 -5.64 -8.45 3.87
CA THR A 64 -4.73 -7.30 3.87
C THR A 64 -4.03 -7.18 2.52
N LEU A 65 -3.99 -5.98 1.96
CA LEU A 65 -3.19 -5.64 0.78
C LEU A 65 -1.79 -5.25 1.22
N LEU A 66 -0.76 -5.86 0.64
CA LEU A 66 0.63 -5.46 0.82
C LEU A 66 1.09 -4.68 -0.42
N ALA A 67 1.05 -3.35 -0.31
CA ALA A 67 1.48 -2.42 -1.35
C ALA A 67 3.00 -2.38 -1.48
N ALA A 68 3.51 -2.38 -2.72
CA ALA A 68 4.94 -2.32 -3.02
C ALA A 68 5.78 -3.31 -2.18
N GLY A 69 5.27 -4.53 -2.00
CA GLY A 69 6.01 -5.62 -1.35
C GLY A 69 6.92 -6.34 -2.33
N ALA A 70 7.60 -7.40 -1.87
CA ALA A 70 8.43 -8.23 -2.76
C ALA A 70 7.63 -8.85 -3.92
N GLY A 71 6.35 -9.19 -3.72
CA GLY A 71 5.45 -9.66 -4.78
C GLY A 71 4.91 -8.56 -5.71
N GLY A 72 5.27 -7.30 -5.45
CA GLY A 72 5.03 -6.14 -6.33
C GLY A 72 6.35 -5.51 -6.77
N ASP A 73 7.38 -6.33 -7.00
CA ASP A 73 8.65 -5.93 -7.61
C ASP A 73 9.43 -4.82 -6.89
N PHE A 74 9.25 -4.66 -5.57
CA PHE A 74 9.89 -3.60 -4.78
C PHE A 74 11.40 -3.36 -5.04
N PRO A 75 12.25 -4.39 -5.24
CA PRO A 75 13.67 -4.17 -5.52
C PRO A 75 13.96 -3.59 -6.91
N LEU A 76 13.03 -3.71 -7.84
CA LEU A 76 13.15 -3.26 -9.23
C LEU A 76 12.64 -1.83 -9.43
N LEU A 77 11.84 -1.34 -8.49
CA LEU A 77 11.20 -0.03 -8.55
C LEU A 77 12.09 1.07 -7.96
N THR A 78 12.08 2.22 -8.61
CA THR A 78 12.58 3.47 -8.05
C THR A 78 11.76 3.88 -6.82
N THR A 79 12.28 4.82 -6.05
CA THR A 79 11.54 5.36 -4.89
C THR A 79 10.27 6.10 -5.30
N GLU A 80 10.27 6.78 -6.45
CA GLU A 80 9.11 7.54 -6.91
C GLU A 80 8.00 6.62 -7.43
N GLU A 81 8.34 5.57 -8.18
CA GLU A 81 7.36 4.54 -8.57
C GLU A 81 6.73 3.87 -7.36
N ARG A 82 7.53 3.50 -6.34
CA ARG A 82 7.00 2.92 -5.10
C ARG A 82 5.99 3.84 -4.41
N LYS A 83 6.29 5.14 -4.33
CA LYS A 83 5.36 6.11 -3.75
C LYS A 83 4.10 6.28 -4.60
N ALA A 84 4.23 6.32 -5.93
CA ALA A 84 3.10 6.44 -6.84
C ALA A 84 2.17 5.23 -6.73
N ILE A 85 2.72 4.02 -6.72
CA ILE A 85 1.98 2.77 -6.54
C ILE A 85 1.27 2.74 -5.17
N ILE A 86 1.98 3.04 -4.08
CA ILE A 86 1.37 3.07 -2.73
C ILE A 86 0.22 4.08 -2.69
N ARG A 87 0.41 5.27 -3.27
CA ARG A 87 -0.63 6.30 -3.36
C ARG A 87 -1.85 5.81 -4.14
N ALA A 88 -1.64 5.25 -5.33
CA ALA A 88 -2.72 4.74 -6.18
C ALA A 88 -3.55 3.67 -5.46
N ILE A 89 -2.90 2.75 -4.74
CA ILE A 89 -3.57 1.71 -3.93
C ILE A 89 -4.37 2.32 -2.78
N CYS A 90 -3.86 3.36 -2.11
CA CYS A 90 -4.56 4.04 -1.02
C CYS A 90 -5.76 4.89 -1.48
N GLU A 91 -5.78 5.30 -2.74
CA GLU A 91 -6.83 6.13 -3.34
C GLU A 91 -7.91 5.29 -4.07
N THR A 92 -7.81 3.94 -4.00
CA THR A 92 -8.83 2.98 -4.49
C THR A 92 -9.96 2.83 -3.47
#